data_AF-A0A7N6BQK1-F1
#
_entry.id   AF-A0A7N6BQK1-F1
#
_cell.length_a   1.000
_cell.length_b   1.000
_cell.length_c   1.000
_cell.angle_alpha   90.00
_cell.angle_beta   90.00
_cell.angle_gamma   90.00
#
_symmetry.space_group_name_H-M   'P 1'
#
loop_
_entity.id
_entity.type
_entity.pdbx_description
1 polymer ?
#
loop_
_entity_poly.entity_id
_entity_poly.type
_entity_poly.pdbx_seq_one_letter_code
_entity_poly.pdbx_strand_id
1 'polypeptide(L)'
;MLHSFLVLLFGLGLTAARLSSETEIDVDEGRDWDIVDINEEAGLDLLEGDIKLEEPLTRNIIIGDKYRWPTTVPYYLEESLEMNAKGVILKAFDQYRLKTCIDFKPWKGEENYISVFNGSGCFSSVGNQRVGKQQLSIGSNCDRLGTVEHEFLHALGFWHEQSRADRDDYVDIMWDKIKPDKKNNFKKHDDTVSTALGVPYDYGSVMHYGKMYFSIGSEPTIVTKIPQFTDVIGQRMGFSATDLTKLNRLYNCTSSSTFVDSCDFEEDNICGTIQGPGTAKWERRSSVRGGPKTDFTNMGQCQGKGYFMHFSTSSAKPGHQAFLESRWLYPNPGVQCLQFFLYSTAAADDVLNIWVREYDQANADGKLKLFKSISGGVKGSWELHNVDLNVTKKARVVFEGVKGKRPSKGGFSLDDINLSSTKCPQHIWHIRNIKGQMAKTPPGKKLFSPRFPSPAGYSFQVGVYLNGKSSNPDYMALYFYLTSGPNDKKLKWPCPWQMATMALMDQQSDIRQQMNMHRMITTDPNKKSSDGKRILTRV
;
A
#
# COMPACT_ATOMS: atom_id res chain seq x y z
N MET A 1 -45.18 24.66 60.04
CA MET A 1 -43.77 24.21 59.98
C MET A 1 -43.56 23.61 58.61
N LEU A 2 -42.94 24.33 57.67
CA LEU A 2 -41.47 24.41 57.50
C LEU A 2 -40.89 22.99 57.30
N HIS A 3 -40.35 22.60 56.15
CA HIS A 3 -39.35 23.33 55.36
C HIS A 3 -39.44 23.00 53.87
N SER A 4 -39.51 24.06 53.06
CA SER A 4 -38.89 24.13 51.75
C SER A 4 -37.39 23.82 51.88
N PHE A 5 -36.86 22.90 51.09
CA PHE A 5 -35.42 22.85 50.84
C PHE A 5 -35.13 23.12 49.36
N LEU A 6 -34.62 24.32 49.16
CA LEU A 6 -33.92 24.84 48.01
C LEU A 6 -32.55 24.15 47.96
N VAL A 7 -32.26 23.37 46.91
CA VAL A 7 -30.88 22.96 46.62
C VAL A 7 -30.37 23.86 45.49
N LEU A 8 -29.62 24.88 45.89
CA LEU A 8 -28.77 25.71 45.04
C LEU A 8 -27.57 24.86 44.58
N LEU A 9 -27.58 24.41 43.34
CA LEU A 9 -26.39 23.92 42.64
C LEU A 9 -25.53 25.14 42.27
N PHE A 10 -24.46 25.38 43.02
CA PHE A 10 -23.41 26.30 42.60
C PHE A 10 -22.65 25.68 41.42
N GLY A 11 -22.94 26.18 40.23
CA GLY A 11 -22.14 25.92 39.04
C GLY A 11 -20.77 26.56 39.18
N LEU A 12 -19.73 25.72 39.26
CA LEU A 12 -18.47 26.06 38.60
C LEU A 12 -18.66 25.65 37.14
N GLY A 13 -19.13 26.61 36.36
CA GLY A 13 -19.10 26.53 34.91
C GLY A 13 -17.65 26.46 34.45
N LEU A 14 -17.08 25.27 34.43
CA LEU A 14 -16.22 24.91 33.32
C LEU A 14 -17.16 24.89 32.12
N THR A 15 -17.21 26.02 31.41
CA THR A 15 -17.46 25.97 29.99
C THR A 15 -16.42 25.02 29.42
N ALA A 16 -16.77 23.72 29.40
CA ALA A 16 -16.26 22.84 28.38
C ALA A 16 -16.64 23.58 27.10
N ALA A 17 -15.65 24.25 26.51
CA ALA A 17 -15.75 24.68 25.13
C ALA A 17 -16.00 23.39 24.36
N ARG A 18 -17.28 23.06 24.15
CA ARG A 18 -17.65 22.17 23.06
C ARG A 18 -17.03 22.85 21.85
N LEU A 19 -15.98 22.24 21.30
CA LEU A 19 -15.62 22.54 19.92
C LEU A 19 -16.88 22.24 19.11
N SER A 20 -17.58 23.30 18.77
CA SER A 20 -18.65 23.30 17.79
C SER A 20 -18.01 22.97 16.45
N SER A 21 -18.49 21.87 15.85
CA SER A 21 -18.01 21.19 14.64
C SER A 21 -16.76 20.32 14.81
N GLU A 22 -16.94 19.01 14.67
CA GLU A 22 -15.90 18.12 14.13
C GLU A 22 -15.59 18.62 12.70
N THR A 23 -14.79 19.66 12.54
CA THR A 23 -14.35 20.10 11.21
C THR A 23 -13.37 19.06 10.69
N GLU A 24 -13.90 18.09 9.95
CA GLU A 24 -13.12 17.26 9.05
C GLU A 24 -12.51 18.14 7.98
N ILE A 25 -11.19 18.06 7.83
CA ILE A 25 -10.48 18.73 6.76
C ILE A 25 -10.27 17.69 5.68
N ASP A 26 -10.89 17.93 4.53
CA ASP A 26 -10.69 17.15 3.34
C ASP A 26 -9.50 17.71 2.58
N VAL A 27 -8.40 16.95 2.50
CA VAL A 27 -7.20 17.36 1.74
C VAL A 27 -7.44 17.38 0.24
N ASP A 28 -8.47 16.66 -0.21
CA ASP A 28 -8.86 16.58 -1.62
C ASP A 28 -9.90 17.64 -1.98
N GLU A 29 -10.36 18.44 -1.01
CA GLU A 29 -11.34 19.52 -1.20
C GLU A 29 -12.65 19.06 -1.89
N GLY A 30 -13.03 17.79 -1.68
CA GLY A 30 -14.20 17.18 -2.30
C GLY A 30 -14.03 16.82 -3.79
N ARG A 31 -12.83 16.95 -4.34
CA ARG A 31 -12.48 16.61 -5.73
C ARG A 31 -11.61 15.36 -5.77
N ASP A 32 -11.75 14.51 -6.79
CA ASP A 32 -10.75 13.46 -7.04
C ASP A 32 -9.71 13.96 -8.03
N TRP A 33 -8.71 14.66 -7.49
CA TRP A 33 -7.64 15.24 -8.29
C TRP A 33 -6.77 14.21 -8.98
N ASP A 34 -6.58 14.37 -10.29
CA ASP A 34 -5.53 13.69 -11.01
C ASP A 34 -4.44 14.66 -11.51
N ILE A 35 -3.32 14.10 -11.96
CA ILE A 35 -2.11 14.84 -12.38
C ILE A 35 -2.46 15.91 -13.41
N VAL A 36 -3.25 15.53 -14.42
CA VAL A 36 -3.68 16.44 -15.49
C VAL A 36 -4.54 17.58 -14.96
N ASP A 37 -5.46 17.33 -14.02
CA ASP A 37 -6.30 18.38 -13.45
C ASP A 37 -5.46 19.39 -12.67
N ILE A 38 -4.50 18.91 -11.87
CA ILE A 38 -3.58 19.73 -11.10
C ILE A 38 -2.74 20.62 -12.04
N ASN A 39 -2.19 20.04 -13.10
CA ASN A 39 -1.31 20.75 -14.03
C ASN A 39 -2.08 21.75 -14.90
N GLU A 40 -3.31 21.42 -15.32
CA GLU A 40 -4.19 22.35 -16.04
C GLU A 40 -4.59 23.54 -15.14
N GLU A 41 -4.93 23.30 -13.86
CA GLU A 41 -5.26 24.38 -12.92
C GLU A 41 -4.04 25.26 -12.61
N ALA A 42 -2.84 24.69 -12.64
CA ALA A 42 -1.57 25.41 -12.55
C ALA A 42 -1.19 26.17 -13.84
N GLY A 43 -1.95 26.02 -14.93
CA GLY A 43 -1.70 26.69 -16.22
C GLY A 43 -0.46 26.19 -16.95
N LEU A 44 -0.04 24.95 -16.70
CA LEU A 44 1.13 24.35 -17.34
C LEU A 44 0.77 23.84 -18.74
N ASP A 45 1.69 24.04 -19.68
CA ASP A 45 1.60 23.50 -21.04
C ASP A 45 2.74 22.51 -21.29
N LEU A 46 2.66 21.38 -20.59
CA LEU A 46 3.62 20.27 -20.68
C LEU A 46 3.18 19.27 -21.75
N LEU A 47 4.16 18.57 -22.33
CA LEU A 47 3.87 17.49 -23.26
C LEU A 47 3.07 16.42 -22.52
N GLU A 48 1.96 15.98 -23.10
CA GLU A 48 1.10 14.97 -22.45
C GLU A 48 0.72 15.37 -21.01
N GLY A 49 0.60 16.66 -20.72
CA GLY A 49 0.10 17.16 -19.43
C GLY A 49 1.13 17.23 -18.30
N ASP A 50 2.13 16.35 -18.26
CA ASP A 50 3.09 16.22 -17.15
C ASP A 50 4.52 15.85 -17.60
N ILE A 51 4.80 15.78 -18.90
CA ILE A 51 6.14 15.50 -19.40
C ILE A 51 6.88 16.80 -19.70
N LYS A 52 7.94 17.04 -18.93
CA LYS A 52 8.85 18.18 -19.16
C LYS A 52 9.90 17.81 -20.20
N LEU A 53 9.84 18.48 -21.35
CA LEU A 53 10.87 18.40 -22.38
C LEU A 53 12.08 19.27 -22.01
N GLU A 54 13.29 18.71 -22.13
CA GLU A 54 14.54 19.44 -21.93
C GLU A 54 15.09 19.94 -23.28
N GLU A 55 15.35 21.25 -23.40
CA GLU A 55 15.95 21.87 -24.59
C GLU A 55 17.47 21.62 -24.65
N PRO A 56 18.08 21.36 -25.83
CA PRO A 56 17.53 21.44 -27.18
C PRO A 56 17.16 20.08 -27.80
N LEU A 57 16.86 19.04 -26.99
CA LEU A 57 16.59 17.68 -27.48
C LEU A 57 15.20 17.57 -28.13
N THR A 58 15.07 18.18 -29.31
CA THR A 58 13.92 18.15 -30.24
C THR A 58 13.77 16.83 -31.00
N ARG A 59 14.20 15.70 -30.44
CA ARG A 59 13.97 14.40 -31.09
C ARG A 59 13.44 13.40 -30.08
N ASN A 60 12.17 13.07 -30.27
CA ASN A 60 11.46 11.92 -29.73
C ASN A 60 12.41 10.72 -29.62
N ILE A 61 12.90 10.46 -28.42
CA ILE A 61 13.67 9.26 -28.11
C ILE A 61 13.30 8.95 -26.67
N ILE A 62 12.99 7.70 -26.33
CA ILE A 62 13.88 6.86 -25.49
C ILE A 62 13.64 5.38 -25.82
N ILE A 63 14.24 4.97 -26.93
CA ILE A 63 14.91 3.67 -27.04
C ILE A 63 16.41 3.98 -27.00
N GLY A 64 17.12 3.47 -25.99
CA GLY A 64 18.58 3.57 -25.93
C GLY A 64 19.14 3.56 -24.51
N ASP A 65 20.13 2.71 -24.29
CA ASP A 65 20.79 2.51 -22.99
C ASP A 65 21.37 3.81 -22.38
N LYS A 66 21.69 4.80 -23.23
CA LYS A 66 22.25 6.08 -22.78
C LYS A 66 21.30 6.89 -21.88
N TYR A 67 19.99 6.71 -21.99
CA TYR A 67 19.01 7.44 -21.17
C TYR A 67 18.54 6.66 -19.95
N ARG A 68 19.16 5.50 -19.65
CA ARG A 68 18.85 4.75 -18.44
C ARG A 68 19.59 5.34 -17.25
N TRP A 69 18.89 5.45 -16.13
CA TRP A 69 19.54 5.60 -14.83
C TRP A 69 20.30 4.31 -14.45
N PRO A 70 21.32 4.37 -13.56
CA PRO A 70 21.75 3.19 -12.84
C PRO A 70 20.59 2.59 -12.03
N THR A 71 20.65 1.29 -11.71
CA THR A 71 19.64 0.63 -10.87
C THR A 71 19.51 1.26 -9.49
N THR A 72 20.56 1.89 -8.96
CA THR A 72 20.48 2.71 -7.76
C THR A 72 20.52 4.20 -8.12
N VAL A 73 19.34 4.83 -8.19
CA VAL A 73 19.15 6.22 -8.61
C VAL A 73 19.51 7.19 -7.47
N PRO A 74 20.45 8.12 -7.66
CA PRO A 74 20.71 9.18 -6.68
C PRO A 74 19.56 10.20 -6.66
N TYR A 75 19.08 10.54 -5.47
CA TYR A 75 18.01 11.54 -5.30
C TYR A 75 18.37 12.61 -4.27
N TYR A 76 17.77 13.79 -4.42
CA TYR A 76 17.78 14.87 -3.44
C TYR A 76 16.35 15.37 -3.22
N LEU A 77 15.89 15.39 -1.96
CA LEU A 77 14.58 15.94 -1.60
C LEU A 77 14.77 17.38 -1.12
N GLU A 78 14.37 18.35 -1.94
CA GLU A 78 14.55 19.77 -1.67
C GLU A 78 13.79 20.22 -0.41
N GLU A 79 14.25 21.32 0.20
CA GLU A 79 13.61 21.89 1.38
C GLU A 79 12.18 22.39 1.10
N SER A 80 11.89 22.79 -0.14
CA SER A 80 10.58 23.28 -0.60
C SER A 80 9.46 22.25 -0.50
N LEU A 81 9.79 20.95 -0.50
CA LEU A 81 8.80 19.88 -0.43
C LEU A 81 8.05 19.90 0.90
N GLU A 82 6.73 19.74 0.80
CA GLU A 82 5.88 19.53 1.97
C GLU A 82 6.33 18.28 2.75
N MET A 83 6.16 18.32 4.07
CA MET A 83 6.57 17.20 4.92
C MET A 83 5.83 15.90 4.58
N ASN A 84 4.57 15.99 4.17
CA ASN A 84 3.80 14.83 3.72
C ASN A 84 4.38 14.26 2.42
N ALA A 85 4.63 15.11 1.42
CA ALA A 85 5.24 14.73 0.14
C ALA A 85 6.57 13.99 0.34
N LYS A 86 7.47 14.46 1.21
CA LYS A 86 8.72 13.76 1.54
C LYS A 86 8.46 12.33 2.04
N GLY A 87 7.49 12.15 2.93
CA GLY A 87 7.09 10.83 3.42
C GLY A 87 6.52 9.93 2.33
N VAL A 88 5.66 10.48 1.47
CA VAL A 88 5.07 9.76 0.33
C VAL A 88 6.12 9.32 -0.68
N ILE A 89 7.10 10.18 -0.99
CA ILE A 89 8.21 9.85 -1.89
C ILE A 89 9.05 8.69 -1.34
N LEU A 90 9.39 8.72 -0.05
CA LEU A 90 10.11 7.62 0.58
C LEU A 90 9.29 6.32 0.58
N LYS A 91 7.96 6.40 0.73
CA LYS A 91 7.06 5.26 0.63
C LYS A 91 7.02 4.69 -0.81
N ALA A 92 7.06 5.55 -1.83
CA ALA A 92 7.18 5.11 -3.23
C ALA A 92 8.50 4.37 -3.48
N PHE A 93 9.62 4.85 -2.92
CA PHE A 93 10.89 4.14 -2.99
C PHE A 93 10.83 2.74 -2.36
N ASP A 94 10.08 2.57 -1.27
CA ASP A 94 9.86 1.25 -0.69
C ASP A 94 9.05 0.32 -1.61
N GLN A 95 8.14 0.84 -2.43
CA GLN A 95 7.43 0.05 -3.45
C GLN A 95 8.37 -0.39 -4.57
N TYR A 96 9.23 0.50 -5.08
CA TYR A 96 10.27 0.14 -6.04
C TYR A 96 11.20 -0.96 -5.51
N ARG A 97 11.68 -0.81 -4.27
CA ARG A 97 12.54 -1.79 -3.59
C ARG A 97 11.91 -3.17 -3.40
N LEU A 98 10.59 -3.21 -3.19
CA LEU A 98 9.84 -4.45 -2.99
C LEU A 98 9.55 -5.16 -4.31
N LYS A 99 9.23 -4.40 -5.36
CA LYS A 99 8.65 -4.92 -6.61
C LYS A 99 9.63 -4.96 -7.79
N THR A 100 10.80 -4.32 -7.65
CA THR A 100 11.80 -4.15 -8.72
C THR A 100 13.22 -4.23 -8.18
N CYS A 101 14.22 -4.26 -9.08
CA CYS A 101 15.62 -4.09 -8.73
C CYS A 101 16.07 -2.61 -8.64
N ILE A 102 15.16 -1.65 -8.85
CA ILE A 102 15.45 -0.22 -8.73
C ILE A 102 15.48 0.16 -7.25
N ASP A 103 16.54 0.87 -6.87
CA ASP A 103 16.73 1.43 -5.55
C ASP A 103 17.06 2.92 -5.66
N PHE A 104 16.91 3.63 -4.55
CA PHE A 104 17.11 5.05 -4.42
C PHE A 104 18.05 5.35 -3.26
N LYS A 105 19.06 6.17 -3.51
CA LYS A 105 20.01 6.61 -2.46
C LYS A 105 20.10 8.14 -2.41
N PRO A 106 20.31 8.73 -1.22
CA PRO A 106 20.61 10.16 -1.13
C PRO A 106 21.84 10.50 -1.98
N TRP A 107 21.75 11.57 -2.75
CA TRP A 107 22.83 12.09 -3.57
C TRP A 107 24.04 12.48 -2.71
N LYS A 108 25.24 12.09 -3.16
CA LYS A 108 26.53 12.29 -2.49
C LYS A 108 27.60 12.88 -3.43
N GLY A 109 27.18 13.48 -4.53
CA GLY A 109 28.08 14.04 -5.55
C GLY A 109 28.16 13.22 -6.84
N GLU A 110 27.25 12.27 -7.06
CA GLU A 110 27.09 11.65 -8.37
C GLU A 110 26.79 12.69 -9.44
N GLU A 111 27.33 12.49 -10.64
CA GLU A 111 27.24 13.43 -11.77
C GLU A 111 25.79 13.80 -12.08
N ASN A 112 24.90 12.80 -12.16
CA ASN A 112 23.48 12.95 -12.46
C ASN A 112 22.65 12.46 -11.28
N TYR A 113 21.58 13.18 -10.95
CA TYR A 113 20.64 12.83 -9.87
C TYR A 113 19.27 13.46 -10.09
N ILE A 114 18.24 12.89 -9.46
CA ILE A 114 16.89 13.45 -9.46
C ILE A 114 16.75 14.41 -8.26
N SER A 115 16.49 15.67 -8.52
CA SER A 115 16.13 16.68 -7.52
C SER A 115 14.61 16.83 -7.48
N VAL A 116 14.01 16.32 -6.41
CA VAL A 116 12.56 16.40 -6.19
C VAL A 116 12.24 17.67 -5.43
N PHE A 117 11.36 18.49 -5.99
CA PHE A 117 11.04 19.82 -5.45
C PHE A 117 9.53 20.10 -5.53
N ASN A 118 9.11 21.17 -4.85
CA ASN A 118 7.72 21.62 -4.85
C ASN A 118 7.56 22.69 -5.94
N GLY A 119 7.28 22.26 -7.16
CA GLY A 119 6.96 23.14 -8.28
C GLY A 119 5.45 23.32 -8.43
N SER A 120 5.04 24.09 -9.45
CA SER A 120 3.65 24.16 -9.87
C SER A 120 3.29 22.84 -10.57
N GLY A 121 2.44 22.02 -9.94
CA GLY A 121 1.99 20.74 -10.50
C GLY A 121 2.93 19.54 -10.29
N CYS A 122 2.59 18.41 -10.91
CA CYS A 122 3.33 17.15 -10.87
C CYS A 122 3.89 16.87 -12.26
N PHE A 123 5.21 16.74 -12.39
CA PHE A 123 5.81 16.48 -13.69
C PHE A 123 7.25 15.95 -13.58
N SER A 124 7.68 15.32 -14.66
CA SER A 124 9.02 14.75 -14.78
C SER A 124 9.47 14.75 -16.25
N SER A 125 10.79 14.69 -16.46
CA SER A 125 11.33 14.37 -17.79
C SER A 125 11.35 12.86 -17.99
N VAL A 126 11.16 12.40 -19.23
CA VAL A 126 11.24 10.97 -19.52
C VAL A 126 12.71 10.52 -19.57
N GLY A 127 13.14 9.59 -18.72
CA GLY A 127 14.52 9.05 -18.71
C GLY A 127 15.59 9.95 -18.07
N ASN A 128 16.83 9.45 -18.01
CA ASN A 128 18.00 10.19 -17.55
C ASN A 128 18.51 11.13 -18.67
N GLN A 129 18.27 12.43 -18.48
CA GLN A 129 18.63 13.47 -19.43
C GLN A 129 20.13 13.82 -19.43
N ARG A 130 20.89 13.32 -18.44
CA ARG A 130 22.33 13.59 -18.27
C ARG A 130 22.70 15.06 -18.14
N VAL A 131 21.83 15.83 -17.48
CA VAL A 131 21.97 17.28 -17.28
C VAL A 131 22.52 17.65 -15.89
N GLY A 132 22.99 16.67 -15.13
CA GLY A 132 23.36 16.83 -13.74
C GLY A 132 22.14 16.82 -12.82
N LYS A 133 21.69 18.01 -12.40
CA LYS A 133 20.49 18.18 -11.57
C LYS A 133 19.24 18.07 -12.45
N GLN A 134 18.62 16.88 -12.52
CA GLN A 134 17.35 16.69 -13.23
C GLN A 134 16.18 16.94 -12.26
N GLN A 135 15.32 17.89 -12.57
CA GLN A 135 14.19 18.24 -11.70
C GLN A 135 12.99 17.31 -11.90
N LEU A 136 12.32 16.97 -10.80
CA LEU A 136 11.03 16.28 -10.76
C LEU A 136 10.13 17.04 -9.78
N SER A 137 8.96 17.51 -10.24
CA SER A 137 8.04 18.28 -9.42
C SER A 137 7.04 17.37 -8.72
N ILE A 138 6.96 17.47 -7.39
CA ILE A 138 5.85 16.97 -6.58
C ILE A 138 5.29 18.20 -5.87
N GLY A 139 4.39 18.89 -6.56
CA GLY A 139 3.71 20.09 -6.07
C GLY A 139 2.60 19.81 -5.05
N SER A 140 1.84 20.84 -4.71
CA SER A 140 0.61 20.69 -3.91
C SER A 140 -0.38 19.75 -4.62
N ASN A 141 -1.06 18.89 -3.85
CA ASN A 141 -1.96 17.83 -4.29
C ASN A 141 -1.31 16.66 -5.08
N CYS A 142 0.02 16.69 -5.30
CA CYS A 142 0.77 15.62 -5.96
C CYS A 142 1.28 14.54 -4.99
N ASP A 143 1.05 14.69 -3.69
CA ASP A 143 1.55 13.81 -2.62
C ASP A 143 0.71 12.53 -2.46
N ARG A 144 0.39 11.89 -3.58
CA ARG A 144 -0.28 10.59 -3.67
C ARG A 144 0.72 9.52 -4.13
N LEU A 145 0.60 8.30 -3.60
CA LEU A 145 1.56 7.22 -3.90
C LEU A 145 1.65 6.92 -5.40
N GLY A 146 0.50 6.71 -6.06
CA GLY A 146 0.45 6.44 -7.50
C GLY A 146 0.99 7.60 -8.34
N THR A 147 0.78 8.85 -7.93
CA THR A 147 1.34 10.03 -8.60
C THR A 147 2.87 10.04 -8.51
N VAL A 148 3.45 9.82 -7.33
CA VAL A 148 4.91 9.77 -7.22
C VAL A 148 5.48 8.58 -8.00
N GLU A 149 4.85 7.41 -7.94
CA GLU A 149 5.25 6.24 -8.72
C GLU A 149 5.25 6.54 -10.24
N HIS A 150 4.22 7.23 -10.72
CA HIS A 150 4.06 7.69 -12.10
C HIS A 150 5.18 8.64 -12.54
N GLU A 151 5.45 9.70 -11.78
CA GLU A 151 6.52 10.66 -12.12
C GLU A 151 7.92 10.03 -12.14
N PHE A 152 8.15 9.05 -11.25
CA PHE A 152 9.39 8.28 -11.26
C PHE A 152 9.47 7.27 -12.40
N LEU A 153 8.34 6.72 -12.88
CA LEU A 153 8.32 5.92 -14.10
C LEU A 153 8.69 6.77 -15.32
N HIS A 154 8.18 8.00 -15.42
CA HIS A 154 8.67 8.97 -16.40
C HIS A 154 10.18 9.12 -16.28
N ALA A 155 10.71 9.45 -15.09
CA ALA A 155 12.16 9.60 -14.89
C ALA A 155 12.97 8.35 -15.27
N LEU A 156 12.38 7.15 -15.16
CA LEU A 156 12.98 5.86 -15.54
C LEU A 156 12.84 5.50 -17.03
N GLY A 157 12.13 6.32 -17.81
CA GLY A 157 12.06 6.23 -19.27
C GLY A 157 10.72 5.78 -19.84
N PHE A 158 9.64 5.87 -19.06
CA PHE A 158 8.30 5.47 -19.49
C PHE A 158 7.51 6.65 -20.04
N TRP A 159 6.84 6.41 -21.17
CA TRP A 159 5.78 7.27 -21.70
C TRP A 159 4.42 6.77 -21.21
N HIS A 160 3.36 7.53 -21.48
CA HIS A 160 2.01 7.07 -21.17
C HIS A 160 1.56 5.87 -22.01
N GLU A 161 0.70 5.04 -21.41
CA GLU A 161 0.19 3.82 -22.06
C GLU A 161 -0.73 4.14 -23.25
N GLN A 162 -1.57 5.19 -23.15
CA GLN A 162 -2.44 5.60 -24.27
C GLN A 162 -1.67 6.22 -25.45
N SER A 163 -0.37 6.45 -25.31
CA SER A 163 0.49 7.00 -26.36
C SER A 163 1.19 5.89 -27.16
N ARG A 164 0.94 4.60 -26.87
CA ARG A 164 1.49 3.47 -27.64
C ARG A 164 1.08 3.49 -29.11
N ALA A 165 1.95 2.96 -29.98
CA ALA A 165 1.71 2.85 -31.41
C ALA A 165 0.42 2.05 -31.75
N ASP A 166 0.14 1.00 -30.97
CA ASP A 166 -0.99 0.07 -31.10
C ASP A 166 -2.25 0.50 -30.33
N ARG A 167 -2.26 1.65 -29.65
CA ARG A 167 -3.36 2.04 -28.74
C ARG A 167 -4.74 2.11 -29.40
N ASP A 168 -4.80 2.44 -30.69
CA ASP A 168 -6.06 2.53 -31.44
C ASP A 168 -6.73 1.16 -31.64
N ASP A 169 -6.06 0.04 -31.31
CA ASP A 169 -6.68 -1.29 -31.27
C ASP A 169 -7.45 -1.55 -29.97
N TYR A 170 -7.21 -0.73 -28.93
CA TYR A 170 -7.71 -0.92 -27.57
C TYR A 170 -8.63 0.20 -27.09
N VAL A 171 -8.40 1.42 -27.56
CA VAL A 171 -9.17 2.62 -27.21
C VAL A 171 -9.46 3.46 -28.45
N ASP A 172 -10.59 4.15 -28.42
CA ASP A 172 -10.96 5.18 -29.39
C ASP A 172 -10.74 6.57 -28.76
N ILE A 173 -10.06 7.44 -29.50
CA ILE A 173 -9.86 8.84 -29.09
C ILE A 173 -10.96 9.71 -29.70
N MET A 174 -11.75 10.35 -28.83
CA MET A 174 -12.85 11.22 -29.21
C MET A 174 -12.34 12.64 -29.50
N TRP A 175 -11.73 12.82 -30.67
CA TRP A 175 -11.02 14.05 -31.05
C TRP A 175 -11.86 15.34 -31.02
N ASP A 176 -13.17 15.24 -31.16
CA ASP A 176 -14.12 16.35 -31.08
C ASP A 176 -14.45 16.75 -29.62
N LYS A 177 -14.14 15.88 -28.65
CA LYS A 177 -14.36 16.11 -27.21
C LYS A 177 -13.11 16.65 -26.49
N ILE A 178 -11.97 16.71 -27.17
CA ILE A 178 -10.70 17.20 -26.60
C ILE A 178 -10.59 18.71 -26.80
N LYS A 179 -10.11 19.43 -25.76
CA LYS A 179 -9.77 20.86 -25.86
C LYS A 179 -8.86 21.11 -27.08
N PRO A 180 -9.18 22.08 -27.97
CA PRO A 180 -8.47 22.23 -29.25
C PRO A 180 -6.95 22.33 -29.14
N ASP A 181 -6.45 23.02 -28.12
CA ASP A 181 -5.05 23.22 -27.79
C ASP A 181 -4.37 21.99 -27.15
N LYS A 182 -5.15 21.02 -26.67
CA LYS A 182 -4.65 19.81 -25.97
C LYS A 182 -4.64 18.55 -26.83
N LYS A 183 -5.02 18.62 -28.11
CA LYS A 183 -5.01 17.47 -29.04
C LYS A 183 -3.63 16.83 -29.20
N ASN A 184 -2.55 17.59 -29.05
CA ASN A 184 -1.19 17.04 -29.13
C ASN A 184 -0.88 16.01 -28.04
N ASN A 185 -1.54 16.09 -26.87
CA ASN A 185 -1.37 15.16 -25.75
C ASN A 185 -1.90 13.75 -26.03
N PHE A 186 -2.60 13.57 -27.16
CA PHE A 186 -3.14 12.28 -27.58
C PHE A 186 -2.41 11.73 -28.81
N LYS A 187 -1.31 12.32 -29.24
CA LYS A 187 -0.53 11.76 -30.36
C LYS A 187 0.18 10.48 -29.92
N LYS A 188 0.24 9.50 -30.82
CA LYS A 188 0.96 8.25 -30.59
C LYS A 188 2.47 8.44 -30.79
N HIS A 189 3.25 7.65 -30.07
CA HIS A 189 4.67 7.44 -30.32
C HIS A 189 4.84 6.20 -31.20
N ASP A 190 5.71 6.30 -32.21
CA ASP A 190 6.08 5.15 -33.02
C ASP A 190 7.15 4.28 -32.32
N ASP A 191 7.43 3.11 -32.92
CA ASP A 191 8.36 2.11 -32.38
C ASP A 191 9.83 2.57 -32.36
N THR A 192 10.15 3.76 -32.91
CA THR A 192 11.50 4.36 -32.77
C THR A 192 11.64 5.17 -31.48
N VAL A 193 10.51 5.55 -30.88
CA VAL A 193 10.43 6.43 -29.71
C VAL A 193 10.11 5.65 -28.45
N SER A 194 9.15 4.73 -28.55
CA SER A 194 8.63 3.93 -27.43
C SER A 194 8.60 2.44 -27.81
N THR A 195 8.78 1.56 -26.83
CA THR A 195 8.70 0.12 -27.05
C THR A 195 7.74 -0.54 -26.08
N ALA A 196 6.86 -1.39 -26.60
CA ALA A 196 5.97 -2.20 -25.80
C ALA A 196 6.69 -3.33 -25.03
N LEU A 197 7.99 -3.58 -25.26
CA LEU A 197 8.78 -4.65 -24.62
C LEU A 197 8.13 -6.04 -24.66
N GLY A 198 7.32 -6.32 -25.70
CA GLY A 198 6.57 -7.57 -25.84
C GLY A 198 5.56 -7.81 -24.71
N VAL A 199 4.96 -6.74 -24.15
CA VAL A 199 3.89 -6.82 -23.15
C VAL A 199 2.58 -6.26 -23.72
N PRO A 200 1.42 -6.87 -23.43
CA PRO A 200 0.12 -6.40 -23.93
C PRO A 200 -0.20 -4.96 -23.50
N TYR A 201 -1.20 -4.36 -24.17
CA TYR A 201 -1.77 -3.08 -23.72
C TYR A 201 -2.43 -3.24 -22.35
N ASP A 202 -2.17 -2.28 -21.45
CA ASP A 202 -2.64 -2.35 -20.07
C ASP A 202 -3.58 -1.20 -19.69
N TYR A 203 -4.89 -1.48 -19.69
CA TYR A 203 -5.89 -0.54 -19.21
C TYR A 203 -5.69 -0.14 -17.74
N GLY A 204 -5.07 -1.00 -16.92
CA GLY A 204 -4.83 -0.75 -15.50
C GLY A 204 -3.48 -0.08 -15.19
N SER A 205 -2.71 0.33 -16.20
CA SER A 205 -1.41 0.97 -16.01
C SER A 205 -1.55 2.28 -15.24
N VAL A 206 -0.63 2.53 -14.30
CA VAL A 206 -0.52 3.83 -13.61
C VAL A 206 -0.12 4.94 -14.59
N MET A 207 0.43 4.57 -15.74
CA MET A 207 0.80 5.47 -16.84
C MET A 207 -0.34 5.68 -17.85
N HIS A 208 -1.56 5.19 -17.60
CA HIS A 208 -2.70 5.43 -18.48
C HIS A 208 -3.50 6.66 -18.04
N TYR A 209 -3.94 7.47 -19.00
CA TYR A 209 -4.90 8.55 -18.77
C TYR A 209 -6.28 8.05 -18.32
N GLY A 210 -6.98 8.86 -17.55
CA GLY A 210 -8.40 8.66 -17.28
C GLY A 210 -9.28 9.05 -18.48
N LYS A 211 -10.51 8.53 -18.50
CA LYS A 211 -11.47 8.74 -19.61
C LYS A 211 -11.84 10.21 -19.88
N MET A 212 -11.72 11.09 -18.89
CA MET A 212 -12.18 12.49 -18.94
C MET A 212 -11.09 13.51 -19.22
N TYR A 213 -9.84 13.07 -19.38
CA TYR A 213 -8.69 13.97 -19.45
C TYR A 213 -8.79 14.94 -20.64
N PHE A 214 -8.52 16.23 -20.37
CA PHE A 214 -8.58 17.32 -21.36
C PHE A 214 -9.93 17.44 -22.10
N SER A 215 -11.04 16.97 -21.50
CA SER A 215 -12.37 17.10 -22.09
C SER A 215 -12.84 18.56 -22.14
N ILE A 216 -13.59 18.92 -23.18
CA ILE A 216 -14.31 20.20 -23.29
C ILE A 216 -15.64 20.21 -22.51
N GLY A 217 -16.05 19.08 -21.93
CA GLY A 217 -17.32 18.95 -21.24
C GLY A 217 -17.41 17.69 -20.38
N SER A 218 -18.59 17.10 -20.30
CA SER A 218 -18.86 15.91 -19.50
C SER A 218 -18.79 14.59 -20.28
N GLU A 219 -18.37 14.63 -21.54
CA GLU A 219 -18.17 13.44 -22.38
C GLU A 219 -16.70 12.97 -22.34
N PRO A 220 -16.45 11.65 -22.41
CA PRO A 220 -15.10 11.12 -22.35
C PRO A 220 -14.29 11.43 -23.61
N THR A 221 -13.00 11.69 -23.44
CA THR A 221 -12.01 11.85 -24.52
C THR A 221 -11.40 10.52 -24.95
N ILE A 222 -11.39 9.53 -24.05
CA ILE A 222 -10.94 8.17 -24.31
C ILE A 222 -12.08 7.20 -24.03
N VAL A 223 -12.47 6.43 -25.04
CA VAL A 223 -13.46 5.35 -24.91
C VAL A 223 -12.76 4.01 -25.10
N THR A 224 -12.87 3.12 -24.13
CA THR A 224 -12.30 1.77 -24.26
C THR A 224 -13.15 0.93 -25.21
N LYS A 225 -12.53 0.18 -26.13
CA LYS A 225 -13.27 -0.70 -27.05
C LYS A 225 -13.98 -1.85 -26.35
N ILE A 226 -13.47 -2.22 -25.18
CA ILE A 226 -14.09 -3.20 -24.28
C ILE A 226 -14.68 -2.42 -23.10
N PRO A 227 -16.01 -2.20 -23.06
CA PRO A 227 -16.65 -1.25 -22.14
C PRO A 227 -16.33 -1.45 -20.65
N GLN A 228 -16.05 -2.69 -20.25
CA GLN A 228 -15.70 -3.08 -18.88
C GLN A 228 -14.44 -2.36 -18.35
N PHE A 229 -13.58 -1.85 -19.22
CA PHE A 229 -12.36 -1.13 -18.83
C PHE A 229 -12.52 0.39 -18.76
N THR A 230 -13.71 0.93 -19.06
CA THR A 230 -13.95 2.38 -19.11
C THR A 230 -13.65 3.08 -17.78
N ASP A 231 -13.98 2.45 -16.65
CA ASP A 231 -13.72 2.95 -15.30
C ASP A 231 -12.47 2.32 -14.66
N VAL A 232 -11.68 1.57 -15.44
CA VAL A 232 -10.40 0.97 -15.01
C VAL A 232 -9.22 1.88 -15.38
N ILE A 233 -9.28 2.51 -16.56
CA ILE A 233 -8.24 3.44 -17.02
C ILE A 233 -8.13 4.67 -16.10
N GLY A 234 -6.90 5.13 -15.88
CA GLY A 234 -6.63 6.27 -15.01
C GLY A 234 -6.51 5.92 -13.52
N GLN A 235 -6.38 4.64 -13.15
CA GLN A 235 -6.16 4.28 -11.75
C GLN A 235 -4.87 4.92 -11.17
N ARG A 236 -4.93 5.34 -9.90
CA ARG A 236 -3.81 5.97 -9.16
C ARG A 236 -3.50 5.26 -7.83
N MET A 237 -3.78 3.97 -7.74
CA MET A 237 -3.46 3.15 -6.57
C MET A 237 -1.96 2.85 -6.49
N GLY A 238 -1.36 2.51 -7.62
CA GLY A 238 0.07 2.28 -7.79
C GLY A 238 0.38 1.46 -9.04
N PHE A 239 1.58 0.89 -9.15
CA PHE A 239 1.97 0.06 -10.30
C PHE A 239 1.00 -1.08 -10.59
N SER A 240 0.67 -1.27 -11.87
CA SER A 240 0.09 -2.51 -12.36
C SER A 240 1.15 -3.63 -12.45
N ALA A 241 0.71 -4.88 -12.60
CA ALA A 241 1.62 -5.99 -12.88
C ALA A 241 2.39 -5.80 -14.21
N THR A 242 1.77 -5.15 -15.20
CA THR A 242 2.39 -4.89 -16.50
C THR A 242 3.42 -3.76 -16.43
N ASP A 243 3.17 -2.71 -15.64
CA ASP A 243 4.14 -1.64 -15.37
C ASP A 243 5.43 -2.24 -14.79
N LEU A 244 5.29 -3.09 -13.76
CA LEU A 244 6.41 -3.79 -13.14
C LEU A 244 7.11 -4.74 -14.12
N THR A 245 6.36 -5.45 -14.96
CA THR A 245 6.94 -6.35 -15.97
C THR A 245 7.78 -5.56 -16.98
N LYS A 246 7.28 -4.43 -17.49
CA LYS A 246 8.03 -3.57 -18.40
C LYS A 246 9.28 -3.01 -17.73
N LEU A 247 9.16 -2.46 -16.52
CA LEU A 247 10.28 -1.88 -15.79
C LEU A 247 11.37 -2.92 -15.47
N ASN A 248 10.96 -4.10 -14.98
CA ASN A 248 11.88 -5.20 -14.69
C ASN A 248 12.55 -5.75 -15.96
N ARG A 249 11.86 -5.83 -17.10
CA ARG A 249 12.47 -6.18 -18.39
C ARG A 249 13.46 -5.12 -18.86
N LEU A 250 13.10 -3.84 -18.75
CA LEU A 250 13.94 -2.72 -19.19
C LEU A 250 15.27 -2.66 -18.42
N TYR A 251 15.26 -3.01 -17.14
CA TYR A 251 16.42 -2.98 -16.25
C TYR A 251 17.02 -4.36 -15.94
N ASN A 252 16.56 -5.42 -16.62
CA ASN A 252 17.01 -6.81 -16.41
C ASN A 252 16.97 -7.24 -14.94
N CYS A 253 15.91 -6.88 -14.22
CA CYS A 253 15.74 -7.19 -12.82
C CYS A 253 15.47 -8.70 -12.62
N THR A 254 16.34 -9.37 -11.86
CA THR A 254 16.18 -10.79 -11.48
C THR A 254 15.72 -10.97 -10.03
N SER A 255 15.85 -9.92 -9.21
CA SER A 255 15.48 -9.89 -7.80
C SER A 255 15.09 -8.47 -7.41
N SER A 256 14.34 -8.33 -6.32
CA SER A 256 14.10 -7.04 -5.68
C SER A 256 14.87 -6.94 -4.37
N SER A 257 15.06 -5.72 -3.85
CA SER A 257 15.94 -5.52 -2.70
C SER A 257 15.29 -5.94 -1.39
N THR A 258 13.98 -5.77 -1.23
CA THR A 258 13.28 -6.05 0.04
C THR A 258 12.34 -7.25 0.01
N PHE A 259 12.02 -7.82 -1.16
CA PHE A 259 11.29 -9.11 -1.19
C PHE A 259 12.18 -10.24 -0.68
N VAL A 260 11.62 -11.14 0.12
CA VAL A 260 12.33 -12.34 0.58
C VAL A 260 11.63 -13.60 0.10
N ASP A 261 10.33 -13.72 0.35
CA ASP A 261 9.56 -14.90 -0.02
C ASP A 261 8.05 -14.63 -0.12
N SER A 262 7.37 -15.44 -0.93
CA SER A 262 5.91 -15.55 -0.97
C SER A 262 5.52 -17.01 -1.22
N CYS A 263 4.53 -17.52 -0.50
CA CYS A 263 4.08 -18.90 -0.59
C CYS A 263 2.58 -19.03 -0.31
N ASP A 264 1.84 -19.41 -1.34
CA ASP A 264 0.39 -19.67 -1.36
C ASP A 264 0.06 -21.18 -1.40
N PHE A 265 1.08 -22.04 -1.40
CA PHE A 265 0.95 -23.51 -1.41
C PHE A 265 0.22 -24.11 -2.62
N GLU A 266 0.05 -23.35 -3.72
CA GLU A 266 -0.65 -23.84 -4.92
C GLU A 266 0.13 -24.93 -5.67
N GLU A 267 1.45 -24.98 -5.51
CA GLU A 267 2.34 -26.00 -6.07
C GLU A 267 2.66 -27.14 -5.08
N ASP A 268 2.82 -28.37 -5.58
CA ASP A 268 3.09 -29.56 -4.76
C ASP A 268 4.42 -29.51 -4.00
N ASN A 269 5.40 -28.74 -4.51
CA ASN A 269 6.67 -28.54 -3.83
C ASN A 269 6.56 -27.60 -2.61
N ILE A 270 5.38 -27.05 -2.33
CA ILE A 270 5.08 -26.17 -1.18
C ILE A 270 6.14 -25.08 -0.99
N CYS A 271 6.58 -24.46 -2.10
CA CYS A 271 7.58 -23.39 -2.13
C CYS A 271 8.96 -23.78 -1.56
N GLY A 272 9.24 -25.09 -1.48
CA GLY A 272 10.43 -25.66 -0.86
C GLY A 272 10.40 -25.64 0.67
N THR A 273 9.23 -25.45 1.29
CA THR A 273 9.06 -25.61 2.74
C THR A 273 9.26 -27.08 3.13
N ILE A 274 9.77 -27.30 4.34
CA ILE A 274 10.05 -28.65 4.87
C ILE A 274 9.31 -28.90 6.17
N GLN A 275 9.15 -30.17 6.51
CA GLN A 275 8.60 -30.58 7.80
C GLN A 275 9.74 -30.82 8.79
N GLY A 276 9.73 -30.14 9.94
CA GLY A 276 10.74 -30.33 10.97
C GLY A 276 10.56 -31.62 11.79
N PRO A 277 11.47 -31.88 12.75
CA PRO A 277 11.40 -33.03 13.66
C PRO A 277 10.27 -32.81 14.68
N GLY A 278 9.09 -33.35 14.40
CA GLY A 278 7.91 -33.30 15.27
C GLY A 278 7.21 -34.65 15.36
N THR A 279 6.39 -34.81 16.39
CA THR A 279 5.54 -36.00 16.61
C THR A 279 4.26 -35.99 15.79
N ALA A 280 4.00 -34.89 15.09
CA ALA A 280 2.94 -34.73 14.10
C ALA A 280 3.46 -33.95 12.87
N LYS A 281 2.63 -33.83 11.84
CA LYS A 281 2.97 -33.18 10.57
C LYS A 281 1.92 -32.14 10.17
N TRP A 282 2.37 -31.14 9.43
CA TRP A 282 1.49 -30.28 8.65
C TRP A 282 1.14 -30.99 7.35
N GLU A 283 -0.10 -30.88 6.92
CA GLU A 283 -0.61 -31.52 5.72
C GLU A 283 -1.09 -30.46 4.74
N ARG A 284 -0.72 -30.58 3.47
CA ARG A 284 -1.29 -29.77 2.39
C ARG A 284 -2.72 -30.24 2.13
N ARG A 285 -3.70 -29.36 2.30
CA ARG A 285 -5.13 -29.68 2.20
C ARG A 285 -5.83 -28.61 1.38
N SER A 286 -6.86 -29.00 0.63
CA SER A 286 -7.79 -28.07 -0.05
C SER A 286 -9.04 -27.79 0.78
N SER A 287 -9.34 -28.66 1.76
CA SER A 287 -10.43 -28.47 2.71
C SER A 287 -10.22 -29.32 3.97
N VAL A 288 -10.81 -28.88 5.08
CA VAL A 288 -10.76 -29.60 6.37
C VAL A 288 -12.15 -29.65 7.00
N ARG A 289 -12.49 -30.81 7.58
CA ARG A 289 -13.73 -30.98 8.36
C ARG A 289 -13.69 -30.05 9.58
N GLY A 290 -14.66 -29.16 9.70
CA GLY A 290 -14.71 -28.14 10.76
C GLY A 290 -14.16 -26.77 10.33
N GLY A 291 -13.53 -26.70 9.15
CA GLY A 291 -13.02 -25.47 8.54
C GLY A 291 -11.49 -25.39 8.55
N PRO A 292 -10.89 -24.72 7.54
CA PRO A 292 -11.59 -24.01 6.46
C PRO A 292 -12.07 -24.95 5.34
N LYS A 293 -13.12 -24.54 4.63
CA LYS A 293 -13.68 -25.30 3.49
C LYS A 293 -12.94 -25.06 2.18
N THR A 294 -12.20 -23.96 2.13
CA THR A 294 -11.43 -23.46 0.98
C THR A 294 -10.14 -22.86 1.52
N ASP A 295 -9.15 -22.74 0.65
CA ASP A 295 -7.98 -21.87 0.84
C ASP A 295 -8.38 -20.39 1.00
N PHE A 296 -7.39 -19.56 1.29
CA PHE A 296 -7.52 -18.11 1.29
C PHE A 296 -7.18 -17.50 -0.07
N THR A 297 -6.17 -18.02 -0.79
CA THR A 297 -5.71 -17.48 -2.08
C THR A 297 -6.83 -17.31 -3.10
N ASN A 298 -7.61 -18.36 -3.33
CA ASN A 298 -8.71 -18.38 -4.30
C ASN A 298 -10.08 -18.22 -3.66
N MET A 299 -10.18 -18.36 -2.33
CA MET A 299 -11.45 -18.37 -1.58
C MET A 299 -12.52 -19.32 -2.19
N GLY A 300 -12.07 -20.43 -2.79
CA GLY A 300 -12.93 -21.39 -3.49
C GLY A 300 -13.60 -20.91 -4.78
N GLN A 301 -13.14 -19.79 -5.36
CA GLN A 301 -13.63 -19.29 -6.66
C GLN A 301 -13.18 -20.17 -7.82
N CYS A 302 -12.08 -20.92 -7.65
CA CYS A 302 -11.50 -21.80 -8.65
C CYS A 302 -11.74 -23.28 -8.27
N GLN A 303 -12.66 -23.95 -8.97
CA GLN A 303 -12.96 -25.36 -8.69
C GLN A 303 -11.72 -26.26 -8.89
N GLY A 304 -11.39 -27.07 -7.90
CA GLY A 304 -10.25 -28.00 -7.96
C GLY A 304 -8.87 -27.35 -7.79
N LYS A 305 -8.83 -26.05 -7.45
CA LYS A 305 -7.62 -25.31 -7.07
C LYS A 305 -7.75 -24.79 -5.64
N GLY A 306 -6.65 -24.30 -5.05
CA GLY A 306 -6.64 -23.79 -3.69
C GLY A 306 -6.15 -24.82 -2.68
N TYR A 307 -5.02 -24.54 -2.07
CA TYR A 307 -4.39 -25.37 -1.05
C TYR A 307 -3.84 -24.52 0.08
N PHE A 308 -3.80 -25.10 1.27
CA PHE A 308 -3.21 -24.49 2.45
C PHE A 308 -2.54 -25.57 3.30
N MET A 309 -1.67 -25.15 4.21
CA MET A 309 -1.05 -26.08 5.17
C MET A 309 -1.89 -26.19 6.43
N HIS A 310 -2.24 -27.40 6.83
CA HIS A 310 -3.06 -27.68 8.00
C HIS A 310 -2.36 -28.57 9.03
N PHE A 311 -2.36 -28.16 10.29
CA PHE A 311 -2.01 -29.02 11.42
C PHE A 311 -3.25 -29.36 12.22
N SER A 312 -3.67 -30.63 12.18
CA SER A 312 -4.84 -31.14 12.90
C SER A 312 -4.54 -31.38 14.38
N THR A 313 -4.97 -30.46 15.23
CA THR A 313 -4.93 -30.64 16.69
C THR A 313 -6.06 -31.54 17.20
N SER A 314 -7.09 -31.82 16.41
CA SER A 314 -8.16 -32.76 16.80
C SER A 314 -7.70 -34.21 16.78
N SER A 315 -6.74 -34.57 15.93
CA SER A 315 -6.17 -35.93 15.81
C SER A 315 -4.85 -36.10 16.57
N ALA A 316 -4.17 -35.02 16.92
CA ALA A 316 -2.92 -35.04 17.67
C ALA A 316 -3.13 -35.29 19.18
N LYS A 317 -2.17 -35.97 19.83
CA LYS A 317 -2.19 -36.16 21.29
C LYS A 317 -1.66 -34.91 22.02
N PRO A 318 -2.09 -34.63 23.27
CA PRO A 318 -1.54 -33.53 24.05
C PRO A 318 0.00 -33.52 24.09
N GLY A 319 0.59 -32.36 23.83
CA GLY A 319 2.04 -32.18 23.73
C GLY A 319 2.65 -32.52 22.38
N HIS A 320 1.88 -33.07 21.42
CA HIS A 320 2.40 -33.28 20.08
C HIS A 320 2.71 -31.96 19.37
N GLN A 321 3.78 -31.96 18.58
CA GLN A 321 4.29 -30.80 17.86
C GLN A 321 4.40 -31.11 16.36
N ALA A 322 4.03 -30.15 15.53
CA ALA A 322 4.23 -30.19 14.08
C ALA A 322 4.99 -28.93 13.64
N PHE A 323 6.05 -29.11 12.86
CA PHE A 323 6.93 -28.02 12.40
C PHE A 323 6.84 -27.89 10.89
N LEU A 324 6.57 -26.68 10.41
CA LEU A 324 6.68 -26.28 9.01
C LEU A 324 7.77 -25.20 8.92
N GLU A 325 8.86 -25.50 8.22
CA GLU A 325 10.01 -24.60 8.11
C GLU A 325 10.15 -24.12 6.67
N SER A 326 10.39 -22.82 6.47
CA SER A 326 10.71 -22.29 5.14
C SER A 326 11.97 -22.93 4.57
N ARG A 327 12.22 -22.75 3.28
CA ARG A 327 13.56 -22.93 2.71
C ARG A 327 14.54 -21.94 3.35
N TRP A 328 15.83 -22.05 3.03
CA TRP A 328 16.79 -21.02 3.45
C TRP A 328 16.46 -19.66 2.82
N LEU A 329 16.33 -18.66 3.69
CA LEU A 329 16.03 -17.28 3.35
C LEU A 329 17.26 -16.42 3.61
N TYR A 330 17.40 -15.37 2.81
CA TYR A 330 18.52 -14.43 2.86
C TYR A 330 17.98 -12.99 2.98
N PRO A 331 17.29 -12.65 4.08
CA PRO A 331 16.77 -11.31 4.26
C PRO A 331 17.90 -10.29 4.41
N ASN A 332 17.65 -9.04 4.03
CA ASN A 332 18.55 -7.95 4.40
C ASN A 332 18.63 -7.82 5.92
N PRO A 333 19.81 -7.49 6.48
CA PRO A 333 19.94 -7.26 7.91
C PRO A 333 18.99 -6.17 8.41
N GLY A 334 18.31 -6.43 9.52
CA GLY A 334 17.40 -5.46 10.15
C GLY A 334 16.01 -6.04 10.36
N VAL A 335 14.99 -5.18 10.25
CA VAL A 335 13.59 -5.57 10.47
C VAL A 335 13.02 -6.24 9.21
N GLN A 336 12.30 -7.33 9.40
CA GLN A 336 11.47 -7.94 8.36
C GLN A 336 10.03 -8.01 8.85
N CYS A 337 9.08 -8.05 7.91
CA CYS A 337 7.68 -8.28 8.19
C CYS A 337 7.27 -9.63 7.63
N LEU A 338 6.94 -10.56 8.53
CA LEU A 338 6.28 -11.81 8.18
C LEU A 338 4.77 -11.60 8.25
N GLN A 339 4.10 -11.83 7.12
CA GLN A 339 2.65 -11.74 6.98
C GLN A 339 2.11 -13.10 6.57
N PHE A 340 0.98 -13.52 7.13
CA PHE A 340 0.30 -14.77 6.74
C PHE A 340 -1.16 -14.75 7.17
N PHE A 341 -1.98 -15.54 6.49
CA PHE A 341 -3.35 -15.78 6.90
C PHE A 341 -3.44 -17.05 7.76
N LEU A 342 -4.15 -16.95 8.88
CA LEU A 342 -4.39 -18.04 9.82
C LEU A 342 -5.88 -18.31 9.94
N TYR A 343 -6.28 -19.56 9.71
CA TYR A 343 -7.61 -20.07 10.08
C TYR A 343 -7.46 -21.02 11.27
N SER A 344 -8.11 -20.70 12.39
CA SER A 344 -8.05 -21.53 13.59
C SER A 344 -9.42 -22.11 13.98
N THR A 345 -9.43 -23.42 14.18
CA THR A 345 -10.50 -24.18 14.87
C THR A 345 -9.95 -24.94 16.07
N ALA A 346 -8.71 -24.64 16.44
CA ALA A 346 -7.96 -25.23 17.52
C ALA A 346 -8.59 -24.95 18.90
N ALA A 347 -8.22 -25.72 19.91
CA ALA A 347 -8.58 -25.45 21.31
C ALA A 347 -7.90 -24.16 21.82
N ALA A 348 -8.40 -23.60 22.92
CA ALA A 348 -7.88 -22.33 23.46
C ALA A 348 -6.44 -22.45 24.00
N ASP A 349 -6.03 -23.65 24.38
CA ASP A 349 -4.70 -24.00 24.89
C ASP A 349 -3.81 -24.70 23.85
N ASP A 350 -4.29 -24.86 22.61
CA ASP A 350 -3.41 -25.16 21.48
C ASP A 350 -2.62 -23.88 21.13
N VAL A 351 -1.37 -24.03 20.70
CA VAL A 351 -0.47 -22.89 20.45
C VAL A 351 0.18 -23.02 19.08
N LEU A 352 0.22 -21.92 18.33
CA LEU A 352 1.07 -21.76 17.16
C LEU A 352 2.23 -20.82 17.51
N ASN A 353 3.44 -21.34 17.51
CA ASN A 353 4.66 -20.58 17.73
C ASN A 353 5.32 -20.25 16.39
N ILE A 354 5.80 -19.01 16.29
CA ILE A 354 6.57 -18.49 15.17
C ILE A 354 8.00 -18.30 15.65
N TRP A 355 8.90 -19.13 15.13
CA TRP A 355 10.32 -19.07 15.42
C TRP A 355 11.10 -18.65 14.18
N VAL A 356 12.33 -18.22 14.41
CA VAL A 356 13.35 -18.11 13.36
C VAL A 356 14.55 -18.95 13.77
N ARG A 357 15.03 -19.77 12.84
CA ARG A 357 16.28 -20.52 12.96
C ARG A 357 17.37 -19.80 12.16
N GLU A 358 18.26 -19.07 12.83
CA GLU A 358 19.38 -18.36 12.19
C GLU A 358 20.63 -19.23 12.15
N TYR A 359 21.32 -19.27 11.01
CA TYR A 359 22.52 -20.07 10.80
C TYR A 359 23.76 -19.19 10.75
N ASP A 360 24.81 -19.57 11.47
CA ASP A 360 26.12 -18.95 11.36
C ASP A 360 27.27 -19.96 11.51
N GLN A 361 28.51 -19.48 11.34
CA GLN A 361 29.69 -20.34 11.41
C GLN A 361 29.84 -21.03 12.79
N ALA A 362 29.37 -20.41 13.87
CA ALA A 362 29.43 -20.99 15.21
C ALA A 362 28.28 -21.97 15.49
N ASN A 363 27.15 -21.83 14.80
CA ASN A 363 25.95 -22.64 14.96
C ASN A 363 25.51 -23.18 13.60
N ALA A 364 26.24 -24.17 13.09
CA ALA A 364 25.95 -24.80 11.80
C ALA A 364 24.55 -25.43 11.73
N ASP A 365 24.05 -25.96 12.86
CA ASP A 365 22.69 -26.52 12.99
C ASP A 365 21.59 -25.45 13.18
N GLY A 366 22.01 -24.19 13.32
CA GLY A 366 21.15 -23.02 13.49
C GLY A 366 20.63 -22.81 14.90
N LYS A 367 20.55 -21.54 15.32
CA LYS A 367 20.01 -21.11 16.60
C LYS A 367 18.55 -20.70 16.45
N LEU A 368 17.66 -21.34 17.21
CA LEU A 368 16.24 -21.04 17.21
C LEU A 368 15.90 -19.90 18.18
N LYS A 369 15.07 -18.96 17.74
CA LYS A 369 14.57 -17.83 18.54
C LYS A 369 13.06 -17.67 18.35
N LEU A 370 12.32 -17.59 19.46
CA LEU A 370 10.88 -17.36 19.43
C LEU A 370 10.59 -15.88 19.15
N PHE A 371 9.69 -15.61 18.21
CA PHE A 371 9.23 -14.25 17.90
C PHE A 371 7.77 -14.02 18.33
N LYS A 372 6.90 -15.03 18.17
CA LYS A 372 5.50 -14.91 18.53
C LYS A 372 4.91 -16.25 18.95
N SER A 373 4.02 -16.22 19.94
CA SER A 373 3.11 -17.31 20.23
C SER A 373 1.68 -16.83 20.03
N ILE A 374 0.87 -17.63 19.33
CA ILE A 374 -0.53 -17.37 19.02
C ILE A 374 -1.33 -18.51 19.64
N SER A 375 -2.20 -18.17 20.58
CA SER A 375 -3.10 -19.12 21.25
C SER A 375 -4.43 -18.46 21.52
N GLY A 376 -5.53 -19.17 21.33
CA GLY A 376 -6.86 -18.57 21.35
C GLY A 376 -7.07 -17.59 20.18
N GLY A 377 -8.07 -16.71 20.30
CA GLY A 377 -8.43 -15.74 19.26
C GLY A 377 -9.73 -16.04 18.53
N VAL A 378 -9.94 -15.36 17.40
CA VAL A 378 -11.12 -15.54 16.54
C VAL A 378 -11.02 -16.90 15.86
N LYS A 379 -12.14 -17.63 15.89
CA LYS A 379 -12.22 -18.98 15.30
C LYS A 379 -13.18 -18.97 14.12
N GLY A 380 -12.90 -19.83 13.15
CA GLY A 380 -13.82 -20.03 12.04
C GLY A 380 -13.73 -18.98 10.92
N SER A 381 -12.71 -18.13 10.92
CA SER A 381 -12.39 -17.17 9.84
C SER A 381 -10.89 -17.13 9.57
N TRP A 382 -10.53 -16.78 8.34
CA TRP A 382 -9.15 -16.42 7.98
C TRP A 382 -8.84 -15.05 8.58
N GLU A 383 -7.73 -14.95 9.30
CA GLU A 383 -7.28 -13.72 9.94
C GLU A 383 -5.84 -13.42 9.52
N LEU A 384 -5.58 -12.18 9.10
CA LEU A 384 -4.24 -11.72 8.76
C LEU A 384 -3.42 -11.52 10.05
N HIS A 385 -2.22 -12.10 10.06
CA HIS A 385 -1.24 -11.92 11.11
C HIS A 385 0.03 -11.28 10.54
N ASN A 386 0.54 -10.29 11.26
CA ASN A 386 1.83 -9.65 11.00
C ASN A 386 2.77 -9.88 12.19
N VAL A 387 4.01 -10.25 11.92
CA VAL A 387 5.04 -10.48 12.94
C VAL A 387 6.32 -9.76 12.51
N ASP A 388 6.73 -8.77 13.30
CA ASP A 388 8.03 -8.12 13.12
C ASP A 388 9.14 -9.11 13.51
N LEU A 389 9.98 -9.43 12.53
CA LEU A 389 11.20 -10.21 12.72
C LEU A 389 12.42 -9.27 12.72
N ASN A 390 13.53 -9.75 13.28
CA ASN A 390 14.81 -9.06 13.25
C ASN A 390 15.92 -10.08 13.02
N VAL A 391 16.04 -10.48 11.75
CA VAL A 391 16.96 -11.50 11.25
C VAL A 391 18.14 -10.79 10.59
N THR A 392 19.34 -11.30 10.84
CA THR A 392 20.58 -10.67 10.34
C THR A 392 21.39 -11.56 9.40
N LYS A 393 21.08 -12.85 9.37
CA LYS A 393 21.83 -13.88 8.65
C LYS A 393 20.89 -14.78 7.85
N LYS A 394 21.47 -15.76 7.15
CA LYS A 394 20.71 -16.87 6.54
C LYS A 394 19.83 -17.52 7.60
N ALA A 395 18.55 -17.70 7.30
CA ALA A 395 17.59 -18.21 8.29
C ALA A 395 16.49 -19.10 7.68
N ARG A 396 15.72 -19.75 8.55
CA ARG A 396 14.39 -20.29 8.25
C ARG A 396 13.36 -19.67 9.18
N VAL A 397 12.19 -19.37 8.65
CA VAL A 397 10.99 -19.13 9.47
C VAL A 397 10.38 -20.50 9.80
N VAL A 398 10.00 -20.70 11.05
CA VAL A 398 9.50 -21.99 11.55
C VAL A 398 8.15 -21.78 12.22
N PHE A 399 7.12 -22.39 11.66
CA PHE A 399 5.78 -22.47 12.22
C PHE A 399 5.64 -23.78 12.99
N GLU A 400 5.57 -23.68 14.31
CA GLU A 400 5.38 -24.81 15.20
C GLU A 400 3.96 -24.81 15.77
N GLY A 401 3.15 -25.78 15.38
CA GLY A 401 1.87 -26.05 16.01
C GLY A 401 2.03 -27.03 17.18
N VAL A 402 1.48 -26.69 18.35
CA VAL A 402 1.54 -27.50 19.58
C VAL A 402 0.13 -27.81 20.07
N LYS A 403 -0.13 -29.10 20.29
CA LYS A 403 -1.41 -29.57 20.84
C LYS A 403 -1.48 -29.35 22.36
N GLY A 404 -2.49 -28.61 22.82
CA GLY A 404 -2.84 -28.44 24.22
C GLY A 404 -3.53 -29.68 24.84
N LYS A 405 -3.98 -29.58 26.08
CA LYS A 405 -4.67 -30.67 26.79
C LYS A 405 -6.18 -30.74 26.48
N ARG A 406 -6.82 -29.63 26.10
CA ARG A 406 -8.28 -29.61 25.88
C ARG A 406 -8.68 -30.26 24.54
N PRO A 407 -9.89 -30.79 24.41
CA PRO A 407 -10.39 -31.28 23.12
C PRO A 407 -10.42 -30.18 22.06
N SER A 408 -9.91 -30.47 20.87
CA SER A 408 -9.93 -29.58 19.70
C SER A 408 -10.95 -30.06 18.67
N LYS A 409 -11.57 -29.12 17.94
CA LYS A 409 -12.53 -29.43 16.86
C LYS A 409 -11.88 -29.47 15.47
N GLY A 410 -10.61 -29.06 15.36
CA GLY A 410 -9.89 -29.02 14.08
C GLY A 410 -8.41 -28.76 14.30
N GLY A 411 -7.94 -27.54 14.01
CA GLY A 411 -6.51 -27.23 14.08
C GLY A 411 -6.15 -25.83 13.63
N PHE A 412 -4.90 -25.68 13.17
CA PHE A 412 -4.38 -24.45 12.57
C PHE A 412 -4.20 -24.63 11.08
N SER A 413 -4.60 -23.65 10.29
CA SER A 413 -4.40 -23.63 8.83
C SER A 413 -3.69 -22.34 8.44
N LEU A 414 -2.62 -22.46 7.67
CA LEU A 414 -1.77 -21.35 7.22
C LEU A 414 -1.85 -21.23 5.71
N ASP A 415 -1.92 -19.98 5.25
CA ASP A 415 -1.98 -19.66 3.83
C ASP A 415 -1.38 -18.27 3.54
N ASP A 416 -1.07 -18.00 2.27
CA ASP A 416 -0.57 -16.73 1.74
C ASP A 416 0.55 -16.10 2.60
N ILE A 417 1.61 -16.87 2.84
CA ILE A 417 2.75 -16.47 3.65
C ILE A 417 3.65 -15.56 2.82
N ASN A 418 3.87 -14.33 3.28
CA ASN A 418 4.74 -13.35 2.67
C ASN A 418 5.82 -12.87 3.65
N LEU A 419 7.05 -12.74 3.18
CA LEU A 419 8.15 -12.17 3.94
C LEU A 419 8.87 -11.10 3.13
N SER A 420 9.00 -9.92 3.72
CA SER A 420 9.77 -8.81 3.16
C SER A 420 10.67 -8.18 4.21
N SER A 421 11.83 -7.65 3.79
CA SER A 421 12.74 -6.82 4.59
C SER A 421 12.20 -5.39 4.75
N THR A 422 10.98 -5.29 5.27
CA THR A 422 10.26 -4.05 5.58
C THR A 422 9.68 -4.12 6.99
N LYS A 423 9.24 -2.99 7.54
CA LYS A 423 8.50 -2.96 8.82
C LYS A 423 7.07 -3.43 8.62
N CYS A 424 6.50 -4.12 9.60
CA CYS A 424 5.07 -4.42 9.54
C CYS A 424 4.19 -3.17 9.76
N PRO A 425 2.95 -3.19 9.24
CA PRO A 425 1.92 -2.24 9.66
C PRO A 425 1.79 -2.23 11.19
N GLN A 426 1.77 -1.03 11.78
CA GLN A 426 1.71 -0.87 13.25
C GLN A 426 0.38 -1.37 13.84
N HIS A 427 -0.71 -1.16 13.10
CA HIS A 427 -2.07 -1.53 13.50
C HIS A 427 -2.83 -2.04 12.28
N ILE A 428 -3.78 -2.94 12.51
CA ILE A 428 -4.68 -3.48 11.49
C ILE A 428 -6.11 -3.27 11.98
N TRP A 429 -6.94 -2.61 11.16
CA TRP A 429 -8.37 -2.53 11.41
C TRP A 429 -9.10 -3.51 10.49
N HIS A 430 -9.52 -4.65 11.07
CA HIS A 430 -10.30 -5.65 10.33
C HIS A 430 -11.79 -5.31 10.37
N ILE A 431 -12.35 -4.87 9.24
CA ILE A 431 -13.79 -4.68 9.04
C ILE A 431 -14.40 -5.97 8.46
N ARG A 432 -15.09 -6.74 9.30
CA ARG A 432 -15.74 -7.99 8.89
C ARG A 432 -17.06 -7.73 8.17
N ASN A 433 -17.40 -8.63 7.24
CA ASN A 433 -18.63 -8.58 6.44
C ASN A 433 -18.81 -7.23 5.71
N ILE A 434 -17.76 -6.77 5.01
CA ILE A 434 -17.73 -5.45 4.37
C ILE A 434 -18.93 -5.22 3.43
N LYS A 435 -19.33 -6.23 2.62
CA LYS A 435 -20.52 -6.15 1.76
C LYS A 435 -21.79 -5.87 2.56
N GLY A 436 -21.99 -6.58 3.67
CA GLY A 436 -23.11 -6.34 4.57
C GLY A 436 -23.05 -5.00 5.30
N GLN A 437 -21.85 -4.50 5.61
CA GLN A 437 -21.66 -3.16 6.19
C GLN A 437 -22.01 -2.07 5.17
N MET A 438 -21.53 -2.20 3.94
CA MET A 438 -21.85 -1.28 2.84
C MET A 438 -23.36 -1.27 2.57
N ALA A 439 -24.01 -2.44 2.46
CA ALA A 439 -25.45 -2.50 2.21
C ALA A 439 -26.32 -1.83 3.31
N LYS A 440 -25.81 -1.73 4.55
CA LYS A 440 -26.55 -1.19 5.72
C LYS A 440 -26.16 0.23 6.09
N THR A 441 -25.09 0.78 5.51
CA THR A 441 -24.53 2.07 5.92
C THR A 441 -24.86 3.11 4.85
N PRO A 442 -25.83 4.01 5.06
CA PRO A 442 -26.13 5.04 4.06
C PRO A 442 -24.97 6.03 3.88
N PRO A 443 -24.86 6.71 2.73
CA PRO A 443 -23.93 7.81 2.54
C PRO A 443 -24.03 8.87 3.66
N GLY A 444 -22.90 9.39 4.10
CA GLY A 444 -22.78 10.31 5.23
C GLY A 444 -22.69 9.64 6.61
N LYS A 445 -22.85 8.31 6.71
CA LYS A 445 -22.65 7.58 7.95
C LYS A 445 -21.22 7.05 8.05
N LYS A 446 -20.57 7.37 9.17
CA LYS A 446 -19.18 7.01 9.46
C LYS A 446 -19.09 5.78 10.35
N LEU A 447 -18.10 4.93 10.09
CA LEU A 447 -17.65 3.89 11.01
C LEU A 447 -16.28 4.26 11.57
N PHE A 448 -16.05 4.00 12.86
CA PHE A 448 -14.77 4.27 13.50
C PHE A 448 -14.03 2.98 13.81
N SER A 449 -12.71 3.03 13.65
CA SER A 449 -11.80 2.00 14.14
C SER A 449 -11.79 1.95 15.67
N PRO A 450 -11.27 0.87 16.27
CA PRO A 450 -10.79 0.92 17.65
C PRO A 450 -9.77 2.05 17.83
N ARG A 451 -9.57 2.50 19.08
CA ARG A 451 -8.50 3.44 19.43
C ARG A 451 -7.16 2.74 19.40
N PHE A 452 -6.18 3.36 18.76
CA PHE A 452 -4.82 2.85 18.62
C PHE A 452 -3.80 3.83 19.22
N PRO A 453 -2.75 3.32 19.88
CA PRO A 453 -1.60 4.14 20.28
C PRO A 453 -0.58 4.24 19.14
N SER A 454 -0.13 5.45 18.81
CA SER A 454 1.03 5.67 17.94
C SER A 454 2.35 5.39 18.68
N PRO A 455 3.47 5.16 17.95
CA PRO A 455 4.79 4.97 18.56
C PRO A 455 5.25 6.17 19.40
N ALA A 456 4.85 7.38 19.01
CA ALA A 456 5.12 8.61 19.77
C ALA A 456 4.21 8.77 21.01
N GLY A 457 3.26 7.86 21.23
CA GLY A 457 2.40 7.80 22.40
C GLY A 457 1.04 8.48 22.25
N TYR A 458 0.76 9.17 21.13
CA TYR A 458 -0.55 9.76 20.83
C TYR A 458 -1.60 8.67 20.60
N SER A 459 -2.81 8.86 21.12
CA SER A 459 -3.96 8.00 20.81
C SER A 459 -4.68 8.50 19.57
N PHE A 460 -5.12 7.61 18.68
CA PHE A 460 -5.82 7.98 17.45
C PHE A 460 -6.92 6.97 17.06
N GLN A 461 -7.81 7.38 16.16
CA GLN A 461 -8.79 6.55 15.46
C GLN A 461 -8.81 6.90 13.98
N VAL A 462 -9.26 5.94 13.17
CA VAL A 462 -9.58 6.14 11.75
C VAL A 462 -11.10 6.09 11.60
N GLY A 463 -11.68 7.07 10.93
CA GLY A 463 -13.08 7.06 10.51
C GLY A 463 -13.18 6.78 9.02
N VAL A 464 -14.14 5.96 8.62
CA VAL A 464 -14.44 5.66 7.21
C VAL A 464 -15.90 5.95 6.90
N TYR A 465 -16.13 6.65 5.79
CA TYR A 465 -17.43 6.73 5.14
C TYR A 465 -17.48 5.68 4.03
N LEU A 466 -18.02 4.49 4.33
CA LEU A 466 -17.94 3.33 3.42
C LEU A 466 -18.57 3.58 2.04
N ASN A 467 -19.72 4.26 2.00
CA ASN A 467 -20.44 4.62 0.77
C ASN A 467 -20.37 6.13 0.51
N GLY A 468 -19.30 6.77 0.99
CA GLY A 468 -19.06 8.20 0.83
C GLY A 468 -19.83 9.12 1.74
N LYS A 469 -19.52 10.41 1.61
CA LYS A 469 -20.13 11.49 2.38
C LYS A 469 -21.47 11.86 1.76
N SER A 470 -22.35 12.52 2.50
CA SER A 470 -23.62 13.01 1.93
C SER A 470 -23.42 13.97 0.76
N SER A 471 -22.32 14.72 0.74
CA SER A 471 -21.96 15.66 -0.33
C SER A 471 -21.34 14.99 -1.56
N ASN A 472 -20.80 13.77 -1.42
CA ASN A 472 -20.19 13.02 -2.50
C ASN A 472 -20.45 11.52 -2.25
N PRO A 473 -21.66 11.03 -2.58
CA PRO A 473 -22.01 9.62 -2.43
C PRO A 473 -21.13 8.76 -3.35
N ASP A 474 -21.01 7.48 -3.03
CA ASP A 474 -20.28 6.45 -3.80
C ASP A 474 -18.73 6.55 -3.77
N TYR A 475 -18.15 7.62 -3.23
CA TYR A 475 -16.71 7.75 -3.00
C TYR A 475 -16.32 7.45 -1.56
N MET A 476 -15.68 6.30 -1.29
CA MET A 476 -15.21 5.97 0.05
C MET A 476 -14.20 7.03 0.55
N ALA A 477 -14.42 7.55 1.75
CA ALA A 477 -13.55 8.55 2.37
C ALA A 477 -12.97 8.07 3.70
N LEU A 478 -11.68 8.31 3.92
CA LEU A 478 -10.95 7.97 5.14
C LEU A 478 -10.47 9.25 5.84
N TYR A 479 -10.67 9.30 7.16
CA TYR A 479 -10.25 10.42 8.00
C TYR A 479 -9.48 9.92 9.22
N PHE A 480 -8.41 10.63 9.57
CA PHE A 480 -7.59 10.37 10.74
C PHE A 480 -7.96 11.33 11.87
N TYR A 481 -8.14 10.80 13.08
CA TYR A 481 -8.50 11.58 14.26
C TYR A 481 -7.51 11.30 15.39
N LEU A 482 -6.90 12.34 15.94
CA LEU A 482 -6.31 12.24 17.26
C LEU A 482 -7.43 12.15 18.31
N THR A 483 -7.21 11.32 19.32
CA THR A 483 -8.17 11.06 20.39
C THR A 483 -7.51 11.27 21.74
N SER A 484 -8.31 11.51 22.77
CA SER A 484 -7.78 11.62 24.13
C SER A 484 -7.18 10.29 24.58
N GLY A 485 -5.94 10.35 25.05
CA GLY A 485 -5.13 9.22 25.48
C GLY A 485 -4.53 9.40 26.88
N PRO A 486 -4.10 8.30 27.52
CA PRO A 486 -3.50 8.37 28.86
C PRO A 486 -2.18 9.16 28.91
N ASN A 487 -1.51 9.32 27.77
CA ASN A 487 -0.20 9.97 27.67
C ASN A 487 -0.29 11.48 27.38
N ASP A 488 -1.47 12.03 27.07
CA ASP A 488 -1.62 13.38 26.51
C ASP A 488 -0.96 14.48 27.35
N LYS A 489 -0.90 14.31 28.68
CA LYS A 489 -0.26 15.26 29.60
C LYS A 489 1.25 15.38 29.40
N LYS A 490 1.89 14.36 28.84
CA LYS A 490 3.35 14.28 28.62
C LYS A 490 3.73 14.55 27.15
N LEU A 491 2.75 14.60 26.26
CA LEU A 491 2.98 14.77 24.82
C LEU A 491 3.01 16.25 24.44
N LYS A 492 3.70 16.55 23.34
CA LYS A 492 3.76 17.89 22.77
C LYS A 492 2.47 18.18 21.99
N TRP A 493 1.93 19.38 22.17
CA TRP A 493 0.72 19.82 21.47
C TRP A 493 0.90 21.24 20.92
N PRO A 494 0.40 21.54 19.70
CA PRO A 494 -0.24 20.63 18.74
C PRO A 494 0.69 19.50 18.26
N CYS A 495 0.11 18.38 17.81
CA CYS A 495 0.84 17.16 17.43
C CYS A 495 1.83 17.44 16.28
N PRO A 496 3.17 17.38 16.51
CA PRO A 496 4.13 17.85 15.54
C PRO A 496 4.58 16.72 14.59
N TRP A 497 4.30 16.90 13.30
CA TRP A 497 4.90 16.17 12.17
C TRP A 497 4.81 14.64 12.29
N GLN A 498 3.66 14.14 12.75
CA GLN A 498 3.38 12.71 12.77
C GLN A 498 2.70 12.33 11.46
N MET A 499 3.32 11.41 10.71
CA MET A 499 2.75 10.89 9.48
C MET A 499 1.88 9.66 9.79
N ALA A 500 0.62 9.69 9.35
CA ALA A 500 -0.30 8.57 9.38
C ALA A 500 -0.46 8.02 7.96
N THR A 501 -0.08 6.76 7.75
CA THR A 501 -0.32 6.03 6.51
C THR A 501 -1.50 5.10 6.71
N MET A 502 -2.57 5.32 5.95
CA MET A 502 -3.76 4.46 5.90
C MET A 502 -3.74 3.73 4.57
N ALA A 503 -3.89 2.41 4.60
CA ALA A 503 -3.91 1.59 3.40
C ALA A 503 -5.12 0.66 3.40
N LEU A 504 -5.92 0.72 2.35
CA LEU A 504 -6.89 -0.33 2.03
C LEU A 504 -6.12 -1.46 1.34
N MET A 505 -6.04 -2.61 2.00
CA MET A 505 -5.23 -3.73 1.54
C MET A 505 -5.92 -4.48 0.40
N ASP A 506 -5.24 -4.56 -0.74
CA ASP A 506 -5.46 -5.56 -1.76
C ASP A 506 -4.87 -6.89 -1.29
N GLN A 507 -5.71 -7.90 -1.17
CA GLN A 507 -5.39 -9.17 -0.52
C GLN A 507 -4.94 -10.23 -1.54
N GLN A 508 -4.15 -9.82 -2.55
CA GLN A 508 -3.44 -10.77 -3.41
C GLN A 508 -2.47 -11.61 -2.60
N SER A 509 -2.34 -12.88 -2.98
CA SER A 509 -1.49 -13.86 -2.30
C SER A 509 -0.01 -13.48 -2.33
N ASP A 510 0.46 -12.95 -3.45
CA ASP A 510 1.82 -12.43 -3.60
C ASP A 510 1.88 -10.93 -3.30
N ILE A 511 2.62 -10.55 -2.25
CA ILE A 511 2.81 -9.16 -1.84
C ILE A 511 3.33 -8.25 -2.97
N ARG A 512 4.05 -8.81 -3.95
CA ARG A 512 4.58 -8.05 -5.10
C ARG A 512 3.48 -7.61 -6.04
N GLN A 513 2.34 -8.30 -6.05
CA GLN A 513 1.19 -8.03 -6.91
C GLN A 513 0.14 -7.14 -6.25
N GLN A 514 0.25 -6.87 -4.95
CA GLN A 514 -0.72 -6.06 -4.22
C GLN A 514 -0.73 -4.60 -4.72
N MET A 515 -1.92 -4.12 -5.09
CA MET A 515 -2.18 -2.73 -5.45
C MET A 515 -2.94 -2.00 -4.33
N ASN A 516 -2.33 -1.98 -3.13
CA ASN A 516 -2.90 -1.35 -1.95
C ASN A 516 -3.21 0.14 -2.19
N MET A 517 -4.45 0.57 -1.94
CA MET A 517 -4.81 1.99 -2.02
C MET A 517 -4.33 2.71 -0.75
N HIS A 518 -3.29 3.52 -0.91
CA HIS A 518 -2.70 4.29 0.18
C HIS A 518 -3.23 5.74 0.22
N ARG A 519 -3.43 6.24 1.43
CA ARG A 519 -3.61 7.67 1.74
C ARG A 519 -2.74 8.03 2.94
N MET A 520 -2.01 9.13 2.82
CA MET A 520 -1.01 9.54 3.80
C MET A 520 -1.26 11.00 4.18
N ILE A 521 -1.28 11.28 5.47
CA ILE A 521 -1.43 12.63 6.01
C ILE A 521 -0.37 12.86 7.07
N THR A 522 0.10 14.10 7.19
CA THR A 522 1.07 14.50 8.21
C THR A 522 0.47 15.59 9.09
N THR A 523 0.57 15.43 10.41
CA THR A 523 0.08 16.45 11.35
C THR A 523 0.98 17.68 11.30
N ASP A 524 0.45 18.82 10.85
CA ASP A 524 1.17 20.10 10.88
C ASP A 524 0.80 20.88 12.16
N PRO A 525 1.75 21.10 13.09
CA PRO A 525 1.47 21.80 14.33
C PRO A 525 1.17 23.29 14.15
N ASN A 526 1.41 23.84 12.96
CA ASN A 526 1.13 25.22 12.61
C ASN A 526 -0.23 25.38 11.90
N LYS A 527 -0.87 24.28 11.48
CA LYS A 527 -2.16 24.31 10.78
C LYS A 527 -3.26 24.88 11.68
N LYS A 528 -4.04 25.82 11.15
CA LYS A 528 -5.15 26.45 11.84
C LYS A 528 -6.49 26.07 11.20
N SER A 529 -7.55 25.95 12.00
CA SER A 529 -8.92 25.76 11.55
C SER A 529 -9.45 27.05 10.94
N SER A 530 -10.61 26.97 10.28
CA SER A 530 -11.29 28.12 9.68
C SER A 530 -11.63 29.24 10.67
N ASP A 531 -11.74 28.92 11.97
CA ASP A 531 -11.91 29.90 13.07
C ASP A 531 -10.57 30.44 13.64
N GLY A 532 -9.45 30.13 12.99
CA GLY A 532 -8.12 30.64 13.35
C GLY A 532 -7.44 29.93 14.54
N LYS A 533 -8.06 28.92 15.15
CA LYS A 533 -7.45 28.12 16.22
C LYS A 533 -6.49 27.08 15.64
N ARG A 534 -5.44 26.71 16.36
CA ARG A 534 -4.57 25.61 15.92
C ARG A 534 -5.35 24.29 15.95
N ILE A 535 -5.24 23.49 14.89
CA ILE A 535 -5.91 22.18 14.80
C ILE A 535 -5.08 21.16 15.59
N LEU A 536 -5.70 20.05 16.01
CA LEU A 536 -5.03 18.98 16.74
C LEU A 536 -4.39 19.48 18.04
N THR A 537 -5.05 20.41 18.74
CA THR A 537 -4.69 20.85 20.08
C THR A 537 -5.30 19.93 21.13
N ARG A 538 -4.71 19.94 22.33
CA ARG A 538 -5.27 19.26 23.49
C ARG A 538 -6.69 19.79 23.80
N VAL A 539 -7.64 18.88 23.99
CA VAL A 539 -9.00 19.17 24.48
C VAL A 539 -8.98 19.32 26.00
#